data_AF-A0A3N6PHF8-F1
#
_entry.id   AF-A0A3N6PHF8-F1
#
_cell.length_a   1.000
_cell.length_b   1.000
_cell.length_c   1.000
_cell.angle_alpha   90.00
_cell.angle_beta   90.00
_cell.angle_gamma   90.00
#
_symmetry.space_group_name_H-M   'P 1'
#
loop_
_entity.id
_entity.type
_entity.pdbx_description
1 polymer ?
#
loop_
_entity_poly.entity_id
_entity_poly.type
_entity_poly.pdbx_seq_one_letter_code
_entity_poly.pdbx_strand_id
1 'polypeptide(L)'
;MNPRRIDAIIDLAYGVLIFVSIVLIVSVGTLVGLAFGLGVLVAYGLHVVWKMARFDPEWMTTTVEETVEETVGEQVQQVEETVERTVGEQIEETVEETVGEQVQQVERTVEQTVGEQVDAVQEQIETVDRRIDRRPREDELEELLGETVTDEKETSDG
;
A
#
# COMPACT_ATOMS: atom_id res chain seq x y z
N MET A 1 -5.82 42.20 16.58
CA MET A 1 -5.22 42.10 17.93
C MET A 1 -4.82 40.65 18.14
N ASN A 2 -3.59 40.35 18.58
CA ASN A 2 -3.17 38.95 18.76
C ASN A 2 -4.07 38.27 19.81
N PRO A 3 -4.68 37.11 19.49
CA PRO A 3 -5.56 36.37 20.40
C PRO A 3 -4.92 36.13 21.78
N ARG A 4 -3.63 35.74 21.78
CA ARG A 4 -2.85 35.49 23.00
C ARG A 4 -2.72 36.71 23.93
N ARG A 5 -2.81 37.95 23.40
CA ARG A 5 -2.77 39.17 24.22
C ARG A 5 -4.12 39.45 24.88
N ILE A 6 -5.22 39.05 24.24
CA ILE A 6 -6.56 39.22 24.78
C ILE A 6 -6.72 38.31 26.00
N ASP A 7 -6.28 37.05 25.90
CA ASP A 7 -6.32 36.10 27.02
C ASP A 7 -5.50 36.60 28.21
N ALA A 8 -4.28 37.08 27.98
CA ALA A 8 -3.42 37.63 29.03
C ALA A 8 -4.01 38.90 29.72
N ILE A 9 -4.68 39.75 28.97
CA ILE A 9 -5.34 40.96 29.53
C ILE A 9 -6.54 40.56 30.38
N ILE A 10 -7.29 39.54 29.96
CA ILE A 10 -8.45 39.02 30.68
C ILE A 10 -8.01 38.37 31.99
N ASP A 11 -6.98 37.52 31.97
CA ASP A 11 -6.45 36.87 33.18
C ASP A 11 -5.93 37.91 34.20
N LEU A 12 -5.24 38.95 33.73
CA LEU A 12 -4.79 40.06 34.57
C LEU A 12 -5.96 40.83 35.20
N ALA A 13 -7.02 41.09 34.42
CA ALA A 13 -8.21 41.80 34.90
C ALA A 13 -8.93 41.01 36.00
N TYR A 14 -9.02 39.68 35.90
CA TYR A 14 -9.57 38.85 36.98
C TYR A 14 -8.71 38.89 38.24
N GLY A 15 -7.38 38.80 38.09
CA GLY A 15 -6.46 38.91 39.22
C GLY A 15 -6.64 40.22 39.98
N VAL A 16 -6.77 41.34 39.25
CA VAL A 16 -7.01 42.66 39.83
C VAL A 16 -8.39 42.74 40.51
N LEU A 17 -9.44 42.20 39.87
CA LEU A 17 -10.80 42.20 40.44
C LEU A 17 -10.88 41.39 41.75
N ILE A 18 -10.21 40.24 41.80
CA ILE A 18 -10.12 39.41 43.01
C ILE A 18 -9.36 40.16 44.11
N PHE A 19 -8.24 40.80 43.77
CA PHE A 19 -7.48 41.60 44.71
C PHE A 19 -8.30 42.75 45.31
N VAL A 20 -9.04 43.48 44.47
CA VAL A 20 -9.95 44.55 44.90
C VAL A 20 -11.06 44.00 45.80
N SER A 21 -11.60 42.82 45.49
CA SER A 21 -12.60 42.15 46.34
C SER A 21 -12.03 41.83 47.73
N ILE A 22 -10.82 41.28 47.81
CA ILE A 22 -10.15 40.95 49.08
C ILE A 22 -9.90 42.22 49.91
N VAL A 23 -9.42 43.30 49.29
CA VAL A 23 -9.18 44.58 49.98
C VAL A 23 -10.49 45.18 50.53
N LEU A 24 -11.59 45.08 49.79
CA LEU A 24 -12.92 45.51 50.26
C LEU A 24 -13.43 44.67 51.43
N ILE A 25 -13.20 43.35 51.41
CA ILE A 25 -13.56 42.46 52.52
C ILE A 25 -12.84 42.89 53.80
N VAL A 26 -11.55 43.20 53.71
CA VAL A 26 -10.74 43.60 54.87
C VAL A 26 -11.07 45.02 55.36
N SER A 27 -11.34 45.96 54.44
CA SER A 27 -11.47 47.38 54.79
C SER A 27 -12.89 47.81 55.14
N VAL A 28 -13.90 47.24 54.47
CA VAL A 28 -15.31 47.68 54.55
C VAL A 28 -16.19 46.58 55.16
N GLY A 29 -15.79 45.33 55.03
CA GLY A 29 -16.45 44.18 55.65
C GLY A 29 -16.92 43.13 54.64
N THR A 30 -17.07 41.90 55.14
CA THR A 30 -17.34 40.71 54.32
C THR A 30 -18.60 40.80 53.49
N LEU A 31 -19.67 41.40 54.02
CA LEU A 31 -20.96 41.51 53.34
C LEU A 31 -20.87 42.41 52.08
N VAL A 32 -20.12 43.51 52.19
CA VAL A 32 -19.90 44.45 51.07
C VAL A 32 -18.96 43.85 50.02
N GLY A 33 -17.87 43.22 50.47
CA GLY A 33 -16.94 42.55 49.55
C GLY A 33 -17.58 41.40 48.78
N LEU A 34 -18.50 40.65 49.41
CA LEU A 34 -19.25 39.58 48.79
C LEU A 34 -20.30 40.11 47.80
N ALA A 35 -21.05 41.16 48.15
CA ALA A 35 -22.00 41.80 47.25
C ALA A 35 -21.30 42.38 45.99
N PHE A 36 -20.12 42.99 46.17
CA PHE A 36 -19.30 43.49 45.06
C PHE A 36 -18.78 42.34 44.18
N GLY A 37 -18.24 41.28 44.78
CA GLY A 37 -17.76 40.11 44.05
C GLY A 37 -18.87 39.42 43.24
N LEU A 38 -20.07 39.29 43.81
CA LEU A 38 -21.24 38.73 43.12
C LEU A 38 -21.72 39.66 41.98
N GLY A 39 -21.71 40.98 42.21
CA GLY A 39 -22.03 41.95 41.16
C GLY A 39 -21.06 41.91 39.97
N VAL A 40 -19.76 41.81 40.23
CA VAL A 40 -18.72 41.62 39.21
C VAL A 40 -18.95 40.32 38.44
N LEU A 41 -19.30 39.24 39.13
CA LEU A 41 -19.58 37.94 38.49
C LEU A 41 -20.79 38.01 37.54
N VAL A 42 -21.88 38.68 37.95
CA VAL A 42 -23.08 38.87 37.12
C VAL A 42 -22.77 39.77 35.92
N ALA A 43 -22.04 40.87 36.15
CA ALA A 43 -21.60 41.75 35.07
C ALA A 43 -20.69 41.02 34.08
N TYR A 44 -19.81 40.13 34.57
CA TYR A 44 -19.00 39.27 33.72
C TYR A 44 -19.85 38.30 32.91
N GLY A 45 -20.80 37.61 33.53
CA GLY A 45 -21.72 36.71 32.82
C GLY A 45 -22.50 37.44 31.73
N LEU A 46 -23.01 38.64 32.02
CA LEU A 46 -23.67 39.49 31.02
C LEU A 46 -22.71 39.92 29.91
N HIS A 47 -21.48 40.30 30.23
CA HIS A 47 -20.48 40.64 29.23
C HIS A 47 -20.10 39.44 28.36
N VAL A 48 -19.95 38.24 28.92
CA VAL A 48 -19.67 36.99 28.19
C VAL A 48 -20.83 36.60 27.30
N VAL A 49 -22.06 36.64 27.81
CA VAL A 49 -23.26 36.33 27.03
C VAL A 49 -23.45 37.37 25.93
N TRP A 50 -23.26 38.66 26.22
CA TRP A 50 -23.27 39.71 25.21
C TRP A 50 -22.15 39.52 24.19
N LYS A 51 -20.95 39.12 24.63
CA LYS A 51 -19.81 38.79 23.77
C LYS A 51 -20.14 37.59 22.87
N MET A 52 -20.62 36.49 23.43
CA MET A 52 -21.04 35.28 22.70
C MET A 52 -22.23 35.51 21.76
N ALA A 53 -23.19 36.36 22.15
CA ALA A 53 -24.34 36.72 21.30
C ALA A 53 -23.98 37.74 20.21
N ARG A 54 -22.89 38.51 20.39
CA ARG A 54 -22.37 39.50 19.43
C ARG A 54 -21.40 38.87 18.44
N PHE A 55 -20.73 37.77 18.82
CA PHE A 55 -19.86 37.00 17.93
C PHE A 55 -20.70 35.99 17.14
N ASP A 56 -21.11 36.39 15.94
CA ASP A 56 -21.47 35.44 14.88
C ASP A 56 -20.37 34.36 14.73
N PRO A 57 -20.74 33.10 14.44
CA PRO A 57 -19.86 31.92 14.41
C PRO A 57 -18.80 31.91 13.30
N GLU A 58 -18.46 33.04 12.69
CA GLU A 58 -17.45 33.11 11.61
C GLU A 58 -16.00 33.16 12.11
N TRP A 59 -15.74 33.73 13.30
CA TRP A 59 -14.35 33.94 13.74
C TRP A 59 -13.67 32.64 14.26
N MET A 60 -14.46 31.68 14.72
CA MET A 60 -14.01 30.33 15.04
C MET A 60 -13.83 29.47 13.78
N THR A 61 -14.64 29.69 12.73
CA THR A 61 -14.40 29.02 11.44
C THR A 61 -13.13 29.52 10.80
N THR A 62 -12.86 30.82 10.67
CA THR A 62 -11.63 31.28 9.98
C THR A 62 -10.34 30.85 10.68
N THR A 63 -10.29 30.88 12.03
CA THR A 63 -9.06 30.47 12.75
C THR A 63 -8.86 28.96 12.72
N VAL A 64 -9.94 28.18 12.81
CA VAL A 64 -9.87 26.70 12.69
C VAL A 64 -9.63 26.29 11.25
N GLU A 65 -10.21 26.98 10.27
CA GLU A 65 -10.04 26.76 8.84
C GLU A 65 -8.59 27.02 8.42
N GLU A 66 -8.00 28.18 8.74
CA GLU A 66 -6.57 28.44 8.44
C GLU A 66 -5.64 27.45 9.16
N THR A 67 -5.87 27.15 10.45
CA THR A 67 -4.99 26.24 11.20
C THR A 67 -5.11 24.78 10.70
N VAL A 68 -6.31 24.35 10.31
CA VAL A 68 -6.56 23.00 9.79
C VAL A 68 -6.09 22.88 8.34
N GLU A 69 -6.33 23.89 7.49
CA GLU A 69 -5.90 23.86 6.09
C GLU A 69 -4.38 23.83 5.96
N GLU A 70 -3.66 24.62 6.75
CA GLU A 70 -2.19 24.63 6.73
C GLU A 70 -1.61 23.34 7.35
N THR A 71 -2.08 22.93 8.53
CA THR A 71 -1.52 21.76 9.25
C THR A 71 -1.92 20.42 8.63
N VAL A 72 -3.11 20.30 8.03
CA VAL A 72 -3.56 19.09 7.33
C VAL A 72 -3.03 19.09 5.90
N GLY A 73 -2.98 20.24 5.22
CA GLY A 73 -2.41 20.33 3.87
C GLY A 73 -0.95 19.91 3.80
N GLU A 74 -0.12 20.32 4.77
CA GLU A 74 1.29 19.90 4.82
C GLU A 74 1.47 18.44 5.25
N GLN A 75 0.68 17.97 6.23
CA GLN A 75 0.76 16.56 6.66
C GLN A 75 0.26 15.59 5.59
N VAL A 76 -0.78 15.94 4.83
CA VAL A 76 -1.28 15.10 3.73
C VAL A 76 -0.26 15.01 2.60
N GLN A 77 0.40 16.12 2.23
CA GLN A 77 1.47 16.08 1.22
C GLN A 77 2.65 15.21 1.65
N GLN A 78 3.09 15.30 2.91
CA GLN A 78 4.16 14.42 3.41
C GLN A 78 3.75 12.95 3.44
N VAL A 79 2.50 12.66 3.78
CA VAL A 79 1.98 11.28 3.76
C VAL A 79 1.86 10.77 2.32
N GLU A 80 1.41 11.59 1.39
CA GLU A 80 1.32 11.23 -0.03
C GLU A 80 2.70 10.92 -0.61
N GLU A 81 3.71 11.76 -0.38
CA GLU A 81 5.10 11.51 -0.79
C GLU A 81 5.69 10.26 -0.13
N THR A 82 5.43 10.06 1.17
CA THR A 82 5.94 8.90 1.90
C THR A 82 5.29 7.61 1.41
N VAL A 83 3.99 7.63 1.14
CA VAL A 83 3.25 6.49 0.58
C VAL A 83 3.69 6.22 -0.85
N GLU A 84 3.80 7.24 -1.70
CA GLU A 84 4.22 7.08 -3.09
C GLU A 84 5.63 6.50 -3.18
N ARG A 85 6.57 6.98 -2.35
CA ARG A 85 7.92 6.41 -2.27
C ARG A 85 7.92 4.99 -1.68
N THR A 86 7.30 4.78 -0.53
CA THR A 86 7.39 3.51 0.21
C THR A 86 6.60 2.39 -0.48
N VAL A 87 5.46 2.71 -1.08
CA VAL A 87 4.65 1.74 -1.84
C VAL A 87 5.22 1.56 -3.24
N GLY A 88 5.70 2.63 -3.89
CA GLY A 88 6.41 2.53 -5.17
C GLY A 88 7.63 1.63 -5.08
N GLU A 89 8.55 1.93 -4.17
CA GLU A 89 9.80 1.17 -3.98
C GLU A 89 9.52 -0.28 -3.53
N GLN A 90 8.61 -0.51 -2.56
CA GLN A 90 8.31 -1.89 -2.13
C GLN A 90 7.57 -2.72 -3.18
N ILE A 91 6.64 -2.12 -3.95
CA ILE A 91 5.96 -2.86 -5.02
C ILE A 91 6.95 -3.16 -6.12
N GLU A 92 7.78 -2.21 -6.53
CA GLU A 92 8.77 -2.43 -7.59
C GLU A 92 9.77 -3.53 -7.19
N GLU A 93 10.33 -3.47 -5.99
CA GLU A 93 11.27 -4.49 -5.49
C GLU A 93 10.60 -5.85 -5.29
N THR A 94 9.41 -5.91 -4.67
CA THR A 94 8.70 -7.18 -4.44
C THR A 94 8.26 -7.81 -5.77
N VAL A 95 7.81 -7.01 -6.73
CA VAL A 95 7.41 -7.51 -8.06
C VAL A 95 8.64 -7.94 -8.85
N GLU A 96 9.73 -7.19 -8.85
CA GLU A 96 10.95 -7.55 -9.56
C GLU A 96 11.55 -8.85 -8.99
N GLU A 97 11.60 -9.01 -7.67
CA GLU A 97 12.08 -10.24 -7.02
C GLU A 97 11.14 -11.41 -7.29
N THR A 98 9.83 -11.26 -7.04
CA THR A 98 8.86 -12.37 -7.19
C THR A 98 8.69 -12.79 -8.65
N VAL A 99 8.71 -11.85 -9.59
CA VAL A 99 8.64 -12.15 -11.02
C VAL A 99 9.98 -12.68 -11.51
N GLY A 100 11.11 -12.11 -11.09
CA GLY A 100 12.45 -12.58 -11.43
C GLY A 100 12.70 -14.02 -10.98
N GLU A 101 12.29 -14.38 -9.77
CA GLU A 101 12.39 -15.75 -9.26
C GLU A 101 11.47 -16.73 -9.99
N GLN A 102 10.22 -16.33 -10.27
CA GLN A 102 9.29 -17.16 -11.03
C GLN A 102 9.76 -17.39 -12.47
N VAL A 103 10.28 -16.36 -13.13
CA VAL A 103 10.83 -16.48 -14.48
C VAL A 103 12.03 -17.43 -14.49
N GLN A 104 12.95 -17.31 -13.53
CA GLN A 104 14.08 -18.23 -13.39
C GLN A 104 13.65 -19.68 -13.09
N GLN A 105 12.60 -19.87 -12.31
CA GLN A 105 12.05 -21.21 -12.04
C GLN A 105 11.41 -21.82 -13.29
N VAL A 106 10.67 -21.01 -14.06
CA VAL A 106 10.08 -21.43 -15.34
C VAL A 106 11.17 -21.76 -16.34
N GLU A 107 12.20 -20.92 -16.48
CA GLU A 107 13.33 -21.16 -17.38
C GLU A 107 14.03 -22.48 -17.08
N ARG A 108 14.34 -22.76 -15.80
CA ARG A 108 14.91 -24.05 -15.39
C ARG A 108 14.00 -25.23 -15.67
N THR A 109 12.69 -25.09 -15.42
CA THR A 109 11.72 -26.16 -15.67
C THR A 109 11.61 -26.47 -17.15
N VAL A 110 11.60 -25.43 -18.00
CA VAL A 110 11.59 -25.55 -19.45
C VAL A 110 12.89 -26.19 -19.93
N GLU A 111 14.04 -25.73 -19.44
CA GLU A 111 15.34 -26.27 -19.83
C GLU A 111 15.48 -27.76 -19.46
N GLN A 112 15.03 -28.16 -18.26
CA GLN A 112 14.98 -29.57 -17.87
C GLN A 112 14.00 -30.38 -18.73
N THR A 113 12.78 -29.90 -18.94
CA THR A 113 11.77 -30.63 -19.72
C THR A 113 12.19 -30.77 -21.18
N VAL A 114 12.75 -29.71 -21.77
CA VAL A 114 13.27 -29.74 -23.14
C VAL A 114 14.51 -30.63 -23.23
N GLY A 115 15.41 -30.57 -22.26
CA GLY A 115 16.56 -31.47 -22.17
C GLY A 115 16.14 -32.94 -22.14
N GLU A 116 15.24 -33.31 -21.24
CA GLU A 116 14.71 -34.67 -21.13
C GLU A 116 13.99 -35.12 -22.42
N GLN A 117 13.21 -34.24 -23.04
CA GLN A 117 12.56 -34.54 -24.32
C GLN A 117 13.57 -34.74 -25.46
N VAL A 118 14.61 -33.91 -25.53
CA VAL A 118 15.66 -34.02 -26.54
C VAL A 118 16.44 -35.32 -26.36
N ASP A 119 16.81 -35.66 -25.12
CA ASP A 119 17.49 -36.92 -24.80
C ASP A 119 16.63 -38.13 -25.16
N ALA A 120 15.33 -38.11 -24.81
CA ALA A 120 14.39 -39.18 -25.17
C ALA A 120 14.18 -39.29 -26.70
N VAL A 121 14.21 -38.18 -27.43
CA VAL A 121 14.17 -38.20 -28.90
C VAL A 121 15.47 -38.76 -29.47
N GLN A 122 16.62 -38.43 -28.89
CA GLN A 122 17.92 -38.93 -29.32
C GLN A 122 18.02 -40.46 -29.14
N GLU A 123 17.56 -40.99 -28.00
CA GLU A 123 17.52 -42.44 -27.75
C GLU A 123 16.56 -43.18 -28.72
N GLN A 124 15.44 -42.56 -29.06
CA GLN A 124 14.54 -43.08 -30.08
C GLN A 124 15.18 -43.09 -31.46
N ILE A 125 15.92 -42.03 -31.83
CA ILE A 125 16.66 -41.96 -33.09
C ILE A 125 17.71 -43.06 -33.16
N GLU A 126 18.51 -43.27 -32.10
CA GLU A 126 19.51 -44.36 -32.07
C GLU A 126 18.87 -45.75 -32.19
N THR A 127 17.67 -45.93 -31.62
CA THR A 127 16.91 -47.17 -31.75
C THR A 127 16.39 -47.38 -33.16
N VAL A 128 15.92 -46.31 -33.82
CA VAL A 128 15.50 -46.33 -35.22
C VAL A 128 16.69 -46.62 -36.14
N ASP A 129 17.84 -46.00 -35.90
CA ASP A 129 19.07 -46.19 -36.69
C ASP A 129 19.54 -47.66 -36.65
N ARG A 130 19.60 -48.25 -35.45
CA ARG A 130 19.86 -49.69 -35.28
C ARG A 130 18.85 -50.60 -36.00
N ARG A 131 17.61 -50.15 -36.15
CA ARG A 131 16.57 -50.90 -36.89
C ARG A 131 16.77 -50.81 -38.39
N ILE A 132 17.24 -49.66 -38.89
CA ILE A 132 17.55 -49.46 -40.30
C ILE A 132 18.76 -50.30 -40.72
N ASP A 133 19.81 -50.39 -39.89
CA ASP A 133 20.97 -51.25 -40.18
C ASP A 133 20.65 -52.75 -40.29
N ARG A 134 19.55 -53.20 -39.68
CA ARG A 134 19.04 -54.58 -39.80
C ARG A 134 18.09 -54.79 -40.98
N ARG A 135 17.78 -53.77 -41.79
CA ARG A 135 17.04 -54.02 -43.02
C ARG A 135 17.93 -54.83 -43.96
N PRO A 136 17.45 -55.98 -44.48
CA PRO A 136 18.12 -56.65 -45.58
C PRO A 136 18.22 -55.66 -46.74
N ARG A 137 19.39 -55.64 -47.41
CA ARG A 137 19.59 -54.79 -48.59
C ARG A 137 18.63 -55.27 -49.68
N GLU A 138 18.17 -54.35 -50.53
CA GLU A 138 17.23 -54.67 -51.63
C GLU A 138 17.77 -55.81 -52.50
N ASP A 139 19.10 -55.91 -52.63
CA ASP A 139 19.80 -56.97 -53.36
C ASP A 139 19.63 -58.39 -52.76
N GLU A 140 19.45 -58.55 -51.43
CA GLU A 140 19.22 -59.87 -50.78
C GLU A 140 17.72 -60.26 -50.79
N LEU A 141 16.83 -59.27 -50.85
CA LEU A 141 15.38 -59.50 -50.93
C LEU A 141 14.96 -60.09 -52.28
N GLU A 142 15.64 -59.71 -53.37
CA GLU A 142 15.41 -60.30 -54.69
C GLU A 142 15.84 -61.77 -54.76
N GLU A 143 16.89 -62.18 -54.04
CA GLU A 143 17.35 -63.57 -54.00
C GLU A 143 16.36 -64.49 -53.26
N LEU A 144 15.83 -64.06 -52.10
CA LEU A 144 14.83 -64.83 -51.35
C LEU A 144 13.46 -64.90 -52.03
N LEU A 145 13.07 -63.86 -52.79
CA LEU A 145 11.85 -63.89 -53.60
C LEU A 145 12.05 -64.68 -54.90
N GLY A 146 13.28 -64.76 -55.42
CA GLY A 146 13.64 -65.62 -56.55
C GLY A 146 13.47 -67.11 -56.24
N GLU A 147 13.87 -67.56 -55.03
CA GLU A 147 13.79 -68.96 -54.61
C GLU A 147 12.34 -69.42 -54.35
N THR A 148 11.50 -68.53 -53.81
CA THR A 148 10.08 -68.85 -53.49
C THR A 148 9.18 -68.88 -54.72
N VAL A 149 9.48 -68.10 -55.77
CA VAL A 149 8.70 -68.11 -57.02
C VAL A 149 9.08 -69.29 -57.93
N THR A 150 10.25 -69.91 -57.74
CA THR A 150 10.66 -71.09 -58.51
C THR A 150 10.06 -72.41 -58.03
N ASP A 151 9.67 -72.53 -56.75
CA ASP A 151 9.11 -73.78 -56.20
C ASP A 151 7.62 -73.97 -56.57
N GLU A 152 6.89 -72.89 -56.88
CA GLU A 152 5.45 -72.95 -57.17
C GLU A 152 5.12 -73.31 -58.64
N LYS A 153 6.13 -73.51 -59.50
CA LYS A 153 5.94 -73.95 -60.89
C LYS A 153 6.22 -75.43 -61.15
N GLU A 154 6.68 -76.22 -60.17
CA GLU A 154 6.88 -77.66 -60.34
C GLU A 154 5.81 -78.55 -59.67
N THR A 155 4.78 -77.98 -59.04
CA THR A 155 3.72 -78.77 -58.38
C THR A 155 2.31 -78.46 -58.86
N SER A 156 2.06 -78.38 -60.17
CA SER A 156 0.69 -78.53 -60.69
C SER A 156 0.65 -78.89 -62.19
N ASP A 157 1.52 -79.79 -62.64
CA ASP A 157 1.26 -80.61 -63.83
C ASP A 157 1.55 -82.06 -63.43
N GLY A 158 0.49 -82.83 -63.16
CA GLY A 158 0.56 -84.21 -62.66
C GLY A 158 -0.82 -84.78 -62.38
#